data_AF-A0A6J4NNN8-F1
#
_entry.id   AF-A0A6J4NNN8-F1
#
_cell.length_a   1.000
_cell.length_b   1.000
_cell.length_c   1.000
_cell.angle_alpha   90.00
_cell.angle_beta   90.00
_cell.angle_gamma   90.00
#
_symmetry.space_group_name_H-M   'P 1'
#
loop_
_entity.id
_entity.type
_entity.pdbx_description
1 polymer ?
#
loop_
_entity_poly.entity_id
_entity_poly.type
_entity_poly.pdbx_seq_one_letter_code
_entity_poly.pdbx_strand_id
1 'polypeptide(L)'
;MVKAIVNQLLETPSVALPVELRFRHVNGSWVYLEAIANNLLSDPNVSSVVVNSRDISERKRAQEAQRFLAEASAVLATSLDYKAILAGIARLGVPALADFCFFDVLNNHQIERVAWQHADPAKQEWFNQVQHFVPNCDFKQDPVAQLLEAGEPKLISEVSTEWLQAVATSEQHLQFMHQLQMRSLLAVPLVARNRRLGVLTFGLNIQSERRYTSTDLALTEELARRTALAVDNARLYHEARDVGKSLRRAILILGEQQQQLRTLQRLTNLVNQRLADLSELLQVMVDAISEVIPNAQFCSLMLYNPQLNCLELTAEAGSGAAKLDERTFLVLAELLNEVFVTGQPELLSGNRSATGQLPASLCAVTIESAQ
;
A
#
# COMPACT_ATOMS: atom_id res chain seq x y z
N MET A 1 -38.82 -30.51 -31.54
CA MET A 1 -37.73 -30.00 -32.41
C MET A 1 -37.31 -31.03 -33.45
N VAL A 2 -36.73 -32.20 -33.10
CA VAL A 2 -36.26 -33.22 -34.07
C VAL A 2 -37.36 -33.69 -35.05
N LYS A 3 -38.59 -33.95 -34.59
CA LYS A 3 -39.72 -34.32 -35.48
C LYS A 3 -40.06 -33.27 -36.55
N ALA A 4 -39.93 -31.99 -36.22
CA ALA A 4 -40.23 -30.91 -37.16
C ALA A 4 -39.18 -30.82 -38.28
N ILE A 5 -37.91 -31.01 -37.91
CA ILE A 5 -36.79 -31.04 -38.86
C ILE A 5 -36.91 -32.24 -39.81
N VAL A 6 -37.29 -33.41 -39.29
CA VAL A 6 -37.51 -34.61 -40.11
C VAL A 6 -38.68 -34.42 -41.09
N ASN A 7 -39.81 -33.87 -40.65
CA ASN A 7 -40.95 -33.61 -41.53
C ASN A 7 -40.59 -32.63 -42.66
N GLN A 8 -39.90 -31.54 -42.33
CA GLN A 8 -39.45 -30.55 -43.33
C GLN A 8 -38.47 -31.16 -44.35
N LEU A 9 -37.60 -32.07 -43.91
CA LEU A 9 -36.65 -32.77 -44.77
C LEU A 9 -37.33 -33.73 -45.76
N LEU A 10 -38.45 -34.35 -45.36
CA LEU A 10 -39.25 -35.21 -46.24
C LEU A 10 -40.01 -34.40 -47.30
N GLU A 11 -40.35 -33.14 -47.01
CA GLU A 11 -41.11 -32.25 -47.90
C GLU A 11 -40.23 -31.52 -48.93
N THR A 12 -38.94 -31.27 -48.63
CA THR A 12 -38.05 -30.49 -49.52
C THR A 12 -36.80 -31.27 -49.94
N PRO A 13 -36.61 -31.59 -51.23
CA PRO A 13 -35.39 -32.21 -51.72
C PRO A 13 -34.28 -31.15 -51.88
N SER A 14 -33.11 -31.48 -51.32
CA SER A 14 -31.81 -30.80 -51.47
C SER A 14 -31.51 -29.62 -50.55
N VAL A 15 -30.52 -29.90 -49.67
CA VAL A 15 -29.77 -29.03 -48.74
C VAL A 15 -30.44 -28.80 -47.39
N ALA A 16 -30.25 -29.75 -46.47
CA ALA A 16 -30.46 -29.50 -45.05
C ALA A 16 -29.33 -28.61 -44.50
N LEU A 17 -29.69 -27.52 -43.86
CA LEU A 17 -28.77 -26.76 -43.00
C LEU A 17 -28.19 -27.70 -41.93
N PRO A 18 -26.91 -27.57 -41.56
CA PRO A 18 -26.33 -28.35 -40.47
C PRO A 18 -27.09 -28.10 -39.17
N VAL A 19 -27.55 -29.18 -38.53
CA VAL A 19 -28.28 -29.12 -37.26
C VAL A 19 -27.37 -29.66 -36.16
N GLU A 20 -27.18 -28.89 -35.09
CA GLU A 20 -26.46 -29.33 -33.91
C GLU A 20 -27.42 -29.99 -32.90
N LEU A 21 -27.09 -31.20 -32.46
CA LEU A 21 -27.92 -32.01 -31.57
C LEU A 21 -27.04 -32.66 -30.50
N ARG A 22 -27.56 -32.80 -29.29
CA ARG A 22 -26.93 -33.61 -28.24
C ARG A 22 -27.43 -35.04 -28.33
N PHE A 23 -26.50 -35.98 -28.39
CA PHE A 23 -26.77 -37.42 -28.34
C PHE A 23 -26.11 -38.02 -27.11
N ARG A 24 -26.80 -38.99 -26.50
CA ARG A 24 -26.23 -39.81 -25.43
C ARG A 24 -25.56 -41.02 -26.07
N HIS A 25 -24.24 -41.10 -25.95
CA HIS A 25 -23.44 -42.20 -26.42
C HIS A 25 -23.73 -43.48 -25.59
N VAL A 26 -23.41 -44.66 -26.13
CA VAL A 26 -23.72 -45.96 -25.50
C VAL A 26 -23.03 -46.13 -24.13
N ASN A 27 -21.87 -45.51 -23.93
CA ASN A 27 -21.18 -45.48 -22.64
C ASN A 27 -21.81 -44.50 -21.63
N GLY A 28 -22.93 -43.86 -21.97
CA GLY A 28 -23.66 -42.93 -21.12
C GLY A 28 -23.21 -41.46 -21.24
N SER A 29 -22.11 -41.15 -21.91
CA SER A 29 -21.63 -39.77 -22.10
C SER A 29 -22.49 -38.99 -23.10
N TRP A 30 -22.46 -37.66 -23.02
CA TRP A 30 -23.11 -36.80 -24.01
C TRP A 30 -22.10 -36.32 -25.04
N VAL A 31 -22.48 -36.40 -26.32
CA VAL A 31 -21.73 -35.85 -27.45
C VAL A 31 -22.59 -34.84 -28.21
N TYR A 32 -21.97 -33.79 -28.73
CA TYR A 32 -22.60 -32.88 -29.68
C TYR A 32 -22.29 -33.36 -31.10
N LEU A 33 -23.34 -33.63 -31.88
CA LEU A 33 -23.23 -33.97 -33.29
C LEU A 33 -23.77 -32.83 -34.15
N GLU A 34 -23.01 -32.47 -35.18
CA GLU A 34 -23.48 -31.66 -36.31
C GLU A 34 -23.93 -32.64 -37.40
N ALA A 35 -25.22 -32.68 -37.68
CA ALA A 35 -25.81 -33.58 -38.65
C ALA A 35 -26.29 -32.82 -39.89
N ILE A 36 -25.93 -33.32 -41.07
CA ILE A 36 -26.43 -32.87 -42.37
C ILE A 36 -27.16 -34.05 -43.00
N ALA A 37 -28.42 -33.84 -43.35
CA ALA A 37 -29.27 -34.88 -43.90
C ALA A 37 -29.67 -34.52 -45.34
N ASN A 38 -29.43 -35.44 -46.27
CA ASN A 38 -29.80 -35.29 -47.67
C ASN A 38 -30.92 -36.26 -47.99
N ASN A 39 -32.05 -35.72 -48.43
CA ASN A 39 -33.17 -36.52 -48.90
C ASN A 39 -32.89 -37.01 -50.34
N LEU A 40 -32.57 -38.30 -50.48
CA LEU A 40 -32.32 -38.98 -51.75
C LEU A 40 -33.39 -40.03 -52.04
N LEU A 41 -34.61 -39.84 -51.53
CA LEU A 41 -35.75 -40.75 -51.75
C LEU A 41 -36.15 -40.83 -53.23
N SER A 42 -35.88 -39.79 -54.02
CA SER A 42 -36.12 -39.76 -55.46
C SER A 42 -34.99 -40.36 -56.30
N ASP A 43 -33.82 -40.64 -55.72
CA ASP A 43 -32.71 -41.29 -56.43
C ASP A 43 -32.94 -42.82 -56.43
N PRO A 44 -33.12 -43.46 -57.60
CA PRO A 44 -33.39 -44.90 -57.69
C PRO A 44 -32.26 -45.79 -57.17
N ASN A 45 -31.03 -45.27 -57.03
CA ASN A 45 -29.90 -46.04 -56.50
C ASN A 45 -29.78 -45.96 -54.96
N VAL A 46 -30.33 -44.92 -54.34
CA VAL A 46 -30.18 -44.67 -52.89
C VAL A 46 -31.50 -44.85 -52.15
N SER A 47 -32.61 -44.32 -52.69
CA SER A 47 -33.99 -44.48 -52.20
C SER A 47 -34.13 -44.30 -50.67
N SER A 48 -33.34 -43.40 -50.10
CA SER A 48 -33.25 -43.21 -48.64
C SER A 48 -32.79 -41.79 -48.28
N VAL A 49 -32.91 -41.46 -47.00
CA VAL A 49 -32.32 -40.24 -46.44
C VAL A 49 -30.92 -40.59 -45.93
N VAL A 50 -29.91 -39.89 -46.45
CA VAL A 50 -28.52 -40.06 -46.00
C VAL A 50 -28.20 -38.98 -44.99
N VAL A 51 -27.82 -39.38 -43.77
CA VAL A 51 -27.40 -38.46 -42.70
C VAL A 51 -25.91 -38.62 -42.47
N ASN A 52 -25.16 -37.54 -42.67
CA ASN A 52 -23.77 -37.44 -42.24
C ASN A 52 -23.73 -36.70 -40.90
N SER A 53 -22.99 -37.24 -39.93
CA SER A 53 -22.88 -36.69 -38.59
C SER A 53 -21.42 -36.52 -38.20
N ARG A 54 -21.05 -35.34 -37.70
CA ARG A 54 -19.72 -35.03 -37.20
C ARG A 54 -19.76 -34.72 -35.71
N ASP A 55 -18.86 -35.32 -34.93
CA ASP A 55 -18.67 -34.94 -33.53
C ASP A 55 -18.03 -33.54 -33.45
N ILE A 56 -18.74 -32.61 -32.78
CA ILE A 56 -18.33 -31.24 -32.54
C ILE A 56 -18.17 -30.94 -31.03
N SER A 57 -18.08 -31.96 -30.19
CA SER A 57 -18.00 -31.82 -28.73
C SER A 57 -16.77 -31.03 -28.30
N GLU A 58 -15.62 -31.26 -28.95
CA GLU A 58 -14.39 -30.47 -28.71
C GLU A 58 -14.57 -29.00 -29.12
N ARG A 59 -15.17 -28.76 -30.29
CA ARG A 59 -15.48 -27.40 -30.77
C ARG A 59 -16.39 -26.67 -29.78
N LYS A 60 -17.44 -27.33 -29.29
CA LYS A 60 -18.37 -26.76 -28.31
C LYS A 60 -17.69 -26.46 -26.97
N ARG A 61 -16.92 -27.40 -26.43
CA ARG A 61 -16.16 -27.19 -25.18
C ARG A 61 -15.17 -26.03 -25.31
N ALA A 62 -14.45 -25.93 -26.42
CA ALA A 62 -13.53 -24.82 -26.67
C ALA A 62 -14.26 -23.47 -26.77
N GLN A 63 -15.41 -23.42 -27.45
CA GLN A 63 -16.24 -22.22 -27.54
C GLN A 63 -16.79 -21.79 -26.17
N GLU A 64 -17.29 -22.73 -25.37
CA GLU A 64 -17.79 -22.46 -24.02
C GLU A 64 -16.67 -21.97 -23.10
N ALA A 65 -15.51 -22.62 -23.14
CA ALA A 65 -14.32 -22.21 -22.40
C ALA A 65 -13.87 -20.79 -22.79
N GLN A 66 -13.83 -20.48 -24.09
CA GLN A 66 -13.46 -19.15 -24.57
C GLN A 66 -14.46 -18.08 -24.12
N ARG A 67 -15.76 -18.36 -24.21
CA ARG A 67 -16.81 -17.45 -23.73
C ARG A 67 -16.67 -17.19 -22.24
N PHE A 68 -16.53 -18.24 -21.44
CA PHE A 68 -16.32 -18.13 -20.00
C PHE A 68 -15.09 -17.29 -19.65
N LEU A 69 -13.96 -17.55 -20.30
CA LEU A 69 -12.73 -16.78 -20.08
C LEU A 69 -12.86 -15.31 -20.48
N ALA A 70 -13.66 -15.00 -21.51
CA ALA A 70 -13.96 -13.62 -21.90
C ALA A 70 -14.83 -12.90 -20.86
N GLU A 71 -15.87 -13.57 -20.35
CA GLU A 71 -16.72 -13.06 -19.26
C GLU A 71 -15.90 -12.83 -17.98
N ALA A 72 -15.02 -13.77 -17.63
CA ALA A 72 -14.10 -13.62 -16.51
C ALA A 72 -13.20 -12.40 -16.68
N SER A 73 -12.60 -12.23 -17.87
CA SER A 73 -11.78 -11.05 -18.18
C SER A 73 -12.55 -9.73 -18.03
N ALA A 74 -13.83 -9.69 -18.37
CA ALA A 74 -14.66 -8.51 -18.15
C ALA A 74 -14.83 -8.22 -16.65
N VAL A 75 -15.12 -9.24 -15.83
CA VAL A 75 -15.23 -9.11 -14.37
C VAL A 75 -13.92 -8.62 -13.75
N LEU A 76 -12.78 -9.18 -14.18
CA LEU A 76 -11.45 -8.80 -13.69
C LEU A 76 -11.11 -7.32 -13.93
N ALA A 77 -11.70 -6.69 -14.96
CA ALA A 77 -11.45 -5.29 -15.30
C ALA A 77 -12.35 -4.29 -14.54
N THR A 78 -13.35 -4.76 -13.78
CA THR A 78 -14.38 -3.88 -13.17
C THR A 78 -13.93 -3.14 -11.91
N SER A 79 -12.92 -3.65 -11.21
CA SER A 79 -12.51 -3.14 -9.90
C SER A 79 -10.99 -3.12 -9.78
N LEU A 80 -10.50 -2.22 -8.93
CA LEU A 80 -9.10 -2.17 -8.50
C LEU A 80 -8.93 -2.70 -7.06
N ASP A 81 -10.01 -3.14 -6.43
CA ASP A 81 -9.98 -3.85 -5.16
C ASP A 81 -9.91 -5.36 -5.42
N TYR A 82 -8.77 -5.97 -5.08
CA TYR A 82 -8.54 -7.39 -5.30
C TYR A 82 -9.55 -8.29 -4.56
N LYS A 83 -10.06 -7.90 -3.39
CA LYS A 83 -11.07 -8.69 -2.66
C LYS A 83 -12.38 -8.72 -3.46
N ALA A 84 -12.79 -7.56 -3.99
CA ALA A 84 -13.97 -7.46 -4.85
C ALA A 84 -13.81 -8.24 -6.17
N ILE A 85 -12.63 -8.19 -6.78
CA ILE A 85 -12.31 -8.98 -7.99
C ILE A 85 -12.49 -10.48 -7.72
N LEU A 86 -11.86 -11.00 -6.67
CA LEU A 86 -11.90 -12.42 -6.33
C LEU A 86 -13.31 -12.89 -5.99
N ALA A 87 -14.09 -12.09 -5.25
CA ALA A 87 -15.51 -12.38 -5.01
C ALA A 87 -16.34 -12.38 -6.30
N GLY A 88 -16.03 -11.50 -7.26
CA GLY A 88 -16.65 -11.49 -8.58
C GLY A 88 -16.37 -12.77 -9.37
N ILE A 89 -15.11 -13.21 -9.39
CA ILE A 89 -14.72 -14.45 -10.06
C ILE A 89 -15.31 -15.67 -9.36
N ALA A 90 -15.42 -15.68 -8.03
CA ALA A 90 -16.10 -16.75 -7.30
C ALA A 90 -17.57 -16.90 -7.75
N ARG A 91 -18.30 -15.78 -7.83
CA ARG A 91 -19.70 -15.77 -8.29
C ARG A 91 -19.88 -16.20 -9.74
N LEU A 92 -18.93 -15.89 -10.62
CA LEU A 92 -18.96 -16.30 -12.02
C LEU A 92 -18.52 -17.77 -12.20
N GLY A 93 -17.46 -18.17 -11.49
CA GLY A 93 -16.79 -19.45 -11.64
C GLY A 93 -17.60 -20.62 -11.10
N VAL A 94 -18.29 -20.45 -9.97
CA VAL A 94 -19.08 -21.53 -9.37
C VAL A 94 -20.15 -22.06 -10.33
N PRO A 95 -21.13 -21.28 -10.83
CA PRO A 95 -22.15 -21.80 -11.74
C PRO A 95 -21.62 -22.50 -13.00
N ALA A 96 -20.44 -22.11 -13.47
CA ALA A 96 -19.83 -22.67 -14.68
C ALA A 96 -18.94 -23.89 -14.42
N LEU A 97 -18.19 -23.89 -13.31
CA LEU A 97 -17.06 -24.79 -13.10
C LEU A 97 -17.13 -25.61 -11.82
N ALA A 98 -17.91 -25.24 -10.79
CA ALA A 98 -17.81 -25.88 -9.48
C ALA A 98 -19.11 -25.84 -8.66
N ASP A 99 -19.24 -26.68 -7.64
CA ASP A 99 -20.32 -26.56 -6.66
C ASP A 99 -19.97 -25.59 -5.53
N PHE A 100 -18.67 -25.38 -5.30
CA PHE A 100 -18.16 -24.35 -4.41
C PHE A 100 -16.73 -23.96 -4.78
N CYS A 101 -16.29 -22.81 -4.30
CA CYS A 101 -14.93 -22.35 -4.45
C CYS A 101 -14.44 -21.56 -3.25
N PHE A 102 -13.13 -21.42 -3.15
CA PHE A 102 -12.49 -20.44 -2.29
C PHE A 102 -11.16 -19.97 -2.86
N PHE A 103 -10.80 -18.74 -2.49
CA PHE A 103 -9.57 -18.06 -2.83
C PHE A 103 -8.76 -17.84 -1.57
N ASP A 104 -7.59 -18.47 -1.54
CA ASP A 104 -6.62 -18.36 -0.45
C ASP A 104 -5.45 -17.52 -0.94
N VAL A 105 -5.17 -16.42 -0.28
CA VAL A 105 -4.19 -15.42 -0.71
C VAL A 105 -3.02 -15.41 0.26
N LEU A 106 -1.80 -15.42 -0.27
CA LEU A 106 -0.57 -15.36 0.52
C LEU A 106 -0.21 -13.91 0.83
N ASN A 107 -0.07 -13.59 2.11
CA ASN A 107 0.39 -12.30 2.62
C ASN A 107 1.42 -12.52 3.74
N ASN A 108 2.67 -12.09 3.54
CA ASN A 108 3.75 -12.23 4.54
C ASN A 108 3.87 -13.63 5.18
N HIS A 109 3.81 -14.70 4.37
CA HIS A 109 3.83 -16.11 4.82
C HIS A 109 2.59 -16.56 5.61
N GLN A 110 1.54 -15.75 5.65
CA GLN A 110 0.24 -16.12 6.19
C GLN A 110 -0.77 -16.30 5.05
N ILE A 111 -1.55 -17.36 5.11
CA ILE A 111 -2.66 -17.60 4.19
C ILE A 111 -3.87 -16.85 4.74
N GLU A 112 -4.53 -16.07 3.88
CA GLU A 112 -5.80 -15.39 4.16
C GLU A 112 -6.84 -15.88 3.16
N ARG A 113 -7.94 -16.44 3.63
CA ARG A 113 -9.08 -16.75 2.76
C ARG A 113 -9.90 -15.49 2.52
N VAL A 114 -9.89 -14.99 1.29
CA VAL A 114 -10.41 -13.65 0.96
C VAL A 114 -11.75 -13.67 0.22
N ALA A 115 -12.09 -14.78 -0.44
CA ALA A 115 -13.36 -14.96 -1.14
C ALA A 115 -13.75 -16.43 -1.17
N TRP A 116 -15.04 -16.71 -1.09
CA TRP A 116 -15.61 -18.06 -1.13
C TRP A 116 -17.06 -17.98 -1.61
N GLN A 117 -17.51 -19.03 -2.30
CA GLN A 117 -18.87 -19.10 -2.84
C GLN A 117 -19.33 -20.55 -2.89
N HIS A 118 -20.59 -20.79 -2.54
CA HIS A 118 -21.30 -22.05 -2.76
C HIS A 118 -22.37 -21.86 -3.84
N ALA A 119 -22.64 -22.91 -4.64
CA ALA A 119 -23.62 -22.87 -5.73
C ALA A 119 -25.05 -22.77 -5.21
N ASP A 120 -25.36 -23.53 -4.15
CA ASP A 120 -26.63 -23.46 -3.41
C ASP A 120 -26.65 -22.24 -2.46
N PRO A 121 -27.52 -21.23 -2.71
CA PRO A 121 -27.63 -20.06 -1.86
C PRO A 121 -28.08 -20.38 -0.42
N ALA A 122 -28.87 -21.45 -0.23
CA ALA A 122 -29.34 -21.84 1.10
C ALA A 122 -28.20 -22.36 2.00
N LYS A 123 -27.14 -22.89 1.38
CA LYS A 123 -25.93 -23.36 2.08
C LYS A 123 -24.88 -22.26 2.27
N GLN A 124 -25.03 -21.09 1.65
CA GLN A 124 -24.02 -20.04 1.69
C GLN A 124 -23.74 -19.56 3.12
N GLU A 125 -24.76 -19.43 3.97
CA GLU A 125 -24.59 -18.97 5.35
C GLU A 125 -23.76 -19.94 6.18
N TRP A 126 -24.07 -21.24 6.08
CA TRP A 126 -23.25 -22.28 6.67
C TRP A 126 -21.84 -22.31 6.05
N PHE A 127 -21.73 -22.14 4.74
CA PHE A 127 -20.45 -22.13 4.03
C PHE A 127 -19.58 -20.94 4.43
N ASN A 128 -20.14 -19.84 4.96
CA ASN A 128 -19.35 -18.72 5.50
C ASN A 128 -18.45 -19.14 6.68
N GLN A 129 -18.69 -20.30 7.30
CA GLN A 129 -17.79 -20.85 8.32
C GLN A 129 -16.42 -21.25 7.75
N VAL A 130 -16.30 -21.43 6.42
CA VAL A 130 -15.06 -21.79 5.72
C VAL A 130 -13.91 -20.81 5.99
N GLN A 131 -14.21 -19.56 6.36
CA GLN A 131 -13.22 -18.55 6.74
C GLN A 131 -12.45 -18.89 8.03
N HIS A 132 -12.98 -19.78 8.88
CA HIS A 132 -12.31 -20.23 10.11
C HIS A 132 -11.34 -21.39 9.85
N PHE A 133 -11.48 -22.08 8.71
CA PHE A 133 -10.68 -23.24 8.34
C PHE A 133 -9.63 -22.85 7.29
N VAL A 134 -8.79 -21.86 7.63
CA VAL A 134 -7.66 -21.45 6.78
C VAL A 134 -6.46 -22.34 7.12
N PRO A 135 -5.83 -22.99 6.13
CA PRO A 135 -4.67 -23.83 6.39
C PRO A 135 -3.47 -22.98 6.83
N ASN A 136 -2.61 -23.58 7.65
CA ASN A 136 -1.29 -23.01 7.94
C ASN A 136 -0.31 -23.41 6.82
N CYS A 137 0.56 -22.49 6.40
CA CYS A 137 1.65 -22.76 5.45
C CYS A 137 2.52 -23.96 5.85
N ASP A 138 2.71 -24.19 7.16
CA ASP A 138 3.54 -25.29 7.66
C ASP A 138 2.85 -26.66 7.59
N PHE A 139 1.54 -26.69 7.34
CA PHE A 139 0.77 -27.92 7.33
C PHE A 139 0.84 -28.60 5.96
N LYS A 140 1.97 -29.30 5.72
CA LYS A 140 2.31 -29.93 4.42
C LYS A 140 1.35 -31.00 3.92
N GLN A 141 0.37 -31.42 4.71
CA GLN A 141 -0.67 -32.36 4.25
C GLN A 141 -1.78 -31.63 3.47
N ASP A 142 -1.94 -30.32 3.67
CA ASP A 142 -2.97 -29.53 3.01
C ASP A 142 -2.59 -29.18 1.55
N PRO A 143 -3.51 -29.36 0.57
CA PRO A 143 -3.25 -29.07 -0.84
C PRO A 143 -2.86 -27.63 -1.14
N VAL A 144 -3.42 -26.66 -0.41
CA VAL A 144 -3.14 -25.23 -0.58
C VAL A 144 -1.71 -24.97 -0.11
N ALA A 145 -1.32 -25.47 1.06
CA ALA A 145 0.04 -25.35 1.57
C ALA A 145 1.08 -26.01 0.64
N GLN A 146 0.83 -27.25 0.19
CA GLN A 146 1.69 -27.94 -0.76
C GLN A 146 1.87 -27.17 -2.07
N LEU A 147 0.78 -26.62 -2.60
CA LEU A 147 0.81 -25.89 -3.86
C LEU A 147 1.50 -24.53 -3.69
N LEU A 148 1.35 -23.86 -2.54
CA LEU A 148 2.12 -22.66 -2.21
C LEU A 148 3.62 -22.95 -2.02
N GLU A 149 4.03 -24.17 -1.66
CA GLU A 149 5.44 -24.58 -1.55
C GLU A 149 6.01 -25.05 -2.90
N ALA A 150 5.33 -25.97 -3.59
CA ALA A 150 5.81 -26.62 -4.82
C ALA A 150 5.45 -25.88 -6.11
N GLY A 151 4.35 -25.12 -6.13
CA GLY A 151 3.86 -24.39 -7.31
C GLY A 151 3.10 -25.25 -8.32
N GLU A 152 2.92 -26.54 -8.06
CA GLU A 152 2.22 -27.46 -8.98
C GLU A 152 0.71 -27.50 -8.71
N PRO A 153 -0.13 -27.40 -9.74
CA PRO A 153 -1.57 -27.59 -9.60
C PRO A 153 -1.90 -29.01 -9.12
N LYS A 154 -3.00 -29.14 -8.38
CA LYS A 154 -3.48 -30.42 -7.85
C LYS A 154 -4.87 -30.73 -8.41
N LEU A 155 -4.99 -31.91 -9.02
CA LEU A 155 -6.26 -32.51 -9.41
C LEU A 155 -6.50 -33.75 -8.55
N ILE A 156 -7.59 -33.74 -7.79
CA ILE A 156 -8.07 -34.87 -7.01
C ILE A 156 -9.36 -35.34 -7.66
N SER A 157 -9.25 -36.38 -8.48
CA SER A 157 -10.37 -36.95 -9.23
C SER A 157 -11.42 -37.59 -8.32
N GLU A 158 -11.01 -38.08 -7.16
CA GLU A 158 -11.87 -38.72 -6.17
C GLU A 158 -11.38 -38.43 -4.76
N VAL A 159 -12.23 -37.80 -3.95
CA VAL A 159 -11.94 -37.47 -2.55
C VAL A 159 -12.30 -38.68 -1.67
N SER A 160 -11.30 -39.27 -1.01
CA SER A 160 -11.50 -40.40 -0.09
C SER A 160 -11.61 -39.94 1.37
N THR A 161 -12.18 -40.78 2.22
CA THR A 161 -12.29 -40.50 3.67
C THR A 161 -10.91 -40.39 4.32
N GLU A 162 -9.95 -41.21 3.91
CA GLU A 162 -8.57 -41.18 4.41
C GLU A 162 -7.89 -39.87 4.03
N TRP A 163 -8.15 -39.38 2.81
CA TRP A 163 -7.63 -38.08 2.38
C TRP A 163 -8.23 -36.94 3.20
N LEU A 164 -9.53 -36.97 3.48
CA LEU A 164 -10.18 -35.96 4.35
C LEU A 164 -9.56 -35.94 5.75
N GLN A 165 -9.30 -37.11 6.33
CA GLN A 165 -8.67 -37.22 7.66
C GLN A 165 -7.23 -36.70 7.66
N ALA A 166 -6.48 -36.94 6.59
CA ALA A 166 -5.10 -36.45 6.48
C ALA A 166 -5.02 -34.93 6.30
N VAL A 167 -6.01 -34.31 5.65
CA VAL A 167 -6.03 -32.87 5.34
C VAL A 167 -6.74 -32.04 6.42
N ALA A 168 -7.53 -32.67 7.28
CA ALA A 168 -8.23 -31.97 8.35
C ALA A 168 -7.26 -31.41 9.40
N THR A 169 -7.34 -30.10 9.63
CA THR A 169 -6.56 -29.40 10.67
C THR A 169 -7.16 -29.52 12.07
N SER A 170 -8.45 -29.85 12.16
CA SER A 170 -9.19 -30.03 13.42
C SER A 170 -10.41 -30.92 13.21
N GLU A 171 -11.01 -31.41 14.30
CA GLU A 171 -12.25 -32.19 14.23
C GLU A 171 -13.42 -31.39 13.64
N GLN A 172 -13.52 -30.09 13.99
CA GLN A 172 -14.51 -29.19 13.40
C GLN A 172 -14.32 -29.02 11.90
N HIS A 173 -13.07 -28.94 11.44
CA HIS A 173 -12.75 -28.86 10.01
C HIS A 173 -13.12 -30.17 9.29
N LEU A 174 -12.82 -31.32 9.89
CA LEU A 174 -13.21 -32.62 9.33
C LEU A 174 -14.73 -32.75 9.19
N GLN A 175 -15.48 -32.36 10.23
CA GLN A 175 -16.96 -32.35 10.20
C GLN A 175 -17.50 -31.41 9.10
N PHE A 176 -16.92 -30.23 8.95
CA PHE A 176 -17.27 -29.29 7.88
C PHE A 176 -17.01 -29.90 6.49
N MET A 177 -15.85 -30.51 6.27
CA MET A 177 -15.52 -31.18 5.01
C MET A 177 -16.44 -32.36 4.68
N HIS A 178 -16.87 -33.13 5.70
CA HIS A 178 -17.87 -34.18 5.51
C HIS A 178 -19.22 -33.63 5.05
N GLN A 179 -19.65 -32.51 5.60
CA GLN A 179 -20.89 -31.83 5.22
C GLN A 179 -20.85 -31.23 3.81
N LEU A 180 -19.65 -30.85 3.31
CA LEU A 180 -19.47 -30.43 1.92
C LEU A 180 -19.72 -31.56 0.92
N GLN A 181 -19.61 -32.82 1.37
CA GLN A 181 -19.78 -34.01 0.53
C GLN A 181 -18.95 -33.90 -0.75
N MET A 182 -17.65 -33.61 -0.62
CA MET A 182 -16.77 -33.39 -1.77
C MET A 182 -16.53 -34.70 -2.53
N ARG A 183 -16.61 -34.65 -3.86
CA ARG A 183 -16.34 -35.77 -4.76
C ARG A 183 -15.02 -35.60 -5.50
N SER A 184 -14.75 -34.39 -5.99
CA SER A 184 -13.55 -34.07 -6.77
C SER A 184 -13.14 -32.63 -6.51
N LEU A 185 -11.84 -32.37 -6.53
CA LEU A 185 -11.27 -31.07 -6.19
C LEU A 185 -10.14 -30.69 -7.15
N LEU A 186 -10.08 -29.41 -7.49
CA LEU A 186 -9.02 -28.77 -8.26
C LEU A 186 -8.45 -27.62 -7.44
N ALA A 187 -7.13 -27.58 -7.33
CA ALA A 187 -6.42 -26.44 -6.74
C ALA A 187 -5.34 -25.97 -7.72
N VAL A 188 -5.32 -24.67 -8.03
CA VAL A 188 -4.37 -24.07 -8.97
C VAL A 188 -3.71 -22.82 -8.37
N PRO A 189 -2.43 -22.56 -8.68
CA PRO A 189 -1.72 -21.39 -8.15
C PRO A 189 -2.16 -20.11 -8.86
N LEU A 190 -2.27 -19.03 -8.09
CA LEU A 190 -2.36 -17.68 -8.60
C LEU A 190 -0.95 -17.10 -8.70
N VAL A 191 -0.33 -17.22 -9.88
CA VAL A 191 1.03 -16.71 -10.13
C VAL A 191 1.00 -15.52 -11.08
N ALA A 192 1.63 -14.42 -10.68
CA ALA A 192 1.88 -13.28 -11.55
C ALA A 192 3.33 -12.83 -11.38
N ARG A 193 4.02 -12.53 -12.50
CA ARG A 193 5.40 -12.00 -12.50
C ARG A 193 6.38 -12.80 -11.61
N ASN A 194 6.32 -14.13 -11.69
CA ASN A 194 7.08 -15.09 -10.88
C ASN A 194 6.84 -15.01 -9.35
N ARG A 195 5.76 -14.35 -8.92
CA ARG A 195 5.33 -14.31 -7.51
C ARG A 195 4.04 -15.11 -7.34
N ARG A 196 4.04 -15.98 -6.35
CA ARG A 196 2.83 -16.70 -5.89
C ARG A 196 2.00 -15.76 -5.03
N LEU A 197 0.82 -15.43 -5.50
CA LEU A 197 -0.12 -14.53 -4.82
C LEU A 197 -1.12 -15.31 -3.96
N GLY A 198 -1.40 -16.56 -4.30
CA GLY A 198 -2.43 -17.36 -3.65
C GLY A 198 -2.78 -18.64 -4.42
N VAL A 199 -3.94 -19.19 -4.12
CA VAL A 199 -4.49 -20.43 -4.65
C VAL A 199 -5.98 -20.24 -4.92
N LEU A 200 -6.44 -20.76 -6.04
CA LEU A 200 -7.85 -20.94 -6.35
C LEU A 200 -8.20 -22.42 -6.20
N THR A 201 -9.19 -22.70 -5.36
CA THR A 201 -9.73 -24.05 -5.20
C THR A 201 -11.17 -24.12 -5.71
N PHE A 202 -11.44 -25.12 -6.54
CA PHE A 202 -12.77 -25.50 -6.99
C PHE A 202 -13.10 -26.91 -6.54
N GLY A 203 -14.32 -27.12 -6.03
CA GLY A 203 -14.78 -28.43 -5.60
C GLY A 203 -16.12 -28.79 -6.20
N LEU A 204 -16.30 -30.08 -6.47
CA LEU A 204 -17.57 -30.70 -6.84
C LEU A 204 -18.06 -31.54 -5.68
N ASN A 205 -19.38 -31.53 -5.46
CA ASN A 205 -20.02 -32.37 -4.46
C ASN A 205 -20.36 -33.77 -5.03
N ILE A 206 -20.85 -34.68 -4.18
CA ILE A 206 -21.26 -36.04 -4.58
C ILE A 206 -22.49 -36.03 -5.48
N GLN A 207 -23.32 -34.98 -5.43
CA GLN A 207 -24.51 -34.83 -6.28
C GLN A 207 -24.13 -34.49 -7.73
N SER A 208 -22.96 -33.90 -7.95
CA SER A 208 -22.38 -33.70 -9.28
C SER A 208 -22.05 -35.05 -9.92
N GLU A 209 -22.67 -35.35 -11.06
CA GLU A 209 -22.43 -36.59 -11.83
C GLU A 209 -21.04 -36.61 -12.51
N ARG A 210 -20.32 -35.48 -12.51
CA ARG A 210 -19.01 -35.33 -13.14
C ARG A 210 -17.85 -35.34 -12.13
N ARG A 211 -16.65 -35.64 -12.63
CA ARG A 211 -15.36 -35.45 -11.94
C ARG A 211 -14.54 -34.47 -12.75
N TYR A 212 -13.59 -33.79 -12.11
CA TYR A 212 -12.67 -32.94 -12.84
C TYR A 212 -11.72 -33.77 -13.69
N THR A 213 -11.39 -33.23 -14.86
CA THR A 213 -10.48 -33.79 -15.85
C THR A 213 -9.28 -32.86 -16.05
N SER A 214 -8.28 -33.32 -16.80
CA SER A 214 -7.16 -32.47 -17.23
C SER A 214 -7.61 -31.27 -18.07
N THR A 215 -8.73 -31.38 -18.79
CA THR A 215 -9.29 -30.26 -19.56
C THR A 215 -9.86 -29.18 -18.62
N ASP A 216 -10.52 -29.59 -17.53
CA ASP A 216 -11.02 -28.65 -16.52
C ASP A 216 -9.86 -27.97 -15.79
N LEU A 217 -8.79 -28.72 -15.50
CA LEU A 217 -7.57 -28.17 -14.94
C LEU A 217 -6.97 -27.08 -15.84
N ALA A 218 -6.76 -27.35 -17.12
CA ALA A 218 -6.18 -26.39 -18.07
C ALA A 218 -7.03 -25.10 -18.18
N LEU A 219 -8.36 -25.22 -18.19
CA LEU A 219 -9.26 -24.06 -18.18
C LEU A 219 -9.13 -23.25 -16.88
N THR A 220 -9.05 -23.95 -15.74
CA THR A 220 -8.92 -23.34 -14.42
C THR A 220 -7.56 -22.65 -14.25
N GLU A 221 -6.48 -23.22 -14.80
CA GLU A 221 -5.16 -22.60 -14.83
C GLU A 221 -5.16 -21.29 -15.64
N GLU A 222 -5.82 -21.26 -16.81
CA GLU A 222 -5.91 -20.03 -17.60
C GLU A 222 -6.76 -18.95 -16.89
N LEU A 223 -7.85 -19.34 -16.21
CA LEU A 223 -8.60 -18.45 -15.34
C LEU A 223 -7.72 -17.91 -14.21
N ALA A 224 -6.98 -18.78 -13.53
CA ALA A 224 -6.08 -18.44 -12.43
C ALA A 224 -4.98 -17.49 -12.87
N ARG A 225 -4.38 -17.71 -14.05
CA ARG A 225 -3.37 -16.83 -14.64
C ARG A 225 -3.90 -15.41 -14.85
N ARG A 226 -5.10 -15.27 -15.42
CA ARG A 226 -5.75 -13.96 -15.63
C ARG A 226 -6.10 -13.30 -14.31
N THR A 227 -6.64 -14.08 -13.37
CA THR A 227 -7.03 -13.61 -12.05
C THR A 227 -5.82 -13.11 -11.26
N ALA A 228 -4.71 -13.87 -11.29
CA ALA A 228 -3.46 -13.50 -10.64
C ALA A 228 -2.92 -12.17 -11.18
N LEU A 229 -2.92 -11.97 -12.51
CA LEU A 229 -2.47 -10.72 -13.11
C LEU A 229 -3.34 -9.52 -12.68
N ALA A 230 -4.65 -9.69 -12.62
CA ALA A 230 -5.56 -8.62 -12.16
C ALA A 230 -5.35 -8.30 -10.68
N VAL A 231 -5.19 -9.31 -9.82
CA VAL A 231 -4.90 -9.15 -8.40
C VAL A 231 -3.56 -8.46 -8.17
N ASP A 232 -2.52 -8.84 -8.93
CA ASP A 232 -1.21 -8.18 -8.88
C ASP A 232 -1.30 -6.70 -9.24
N ASN A 233 -2.00 -6.38 -10.34
CA ASN A 233 -2.20 -5.01 -10.78
C ASN A 233 -2.99 -4.19 -9.75
N ALA A 234 -4.04 -4.76 -9.16
CA ALA A 234 -4.81 -4.14 -8.08
C ALA A 234 -3.94 -3.83 -6.85
N ARG A 235 -3.12 -4.79 -6.40
CA ARG A 235 -2.19 -4.61 -5.28
C ARG A 235 -1.17 -3.51 -5.55
N LEU A 236 -0.50 -3.55 -6.71
CA LEU A 236 0.48 -2.55 -7.10
C LEU A 236 -0.13 -1.15 -7.20
N TYR A 237 -1.36 -1.05 -7.69
CA TYR A 237 -2.08 0.23 -7.75
C TYR A 237 -2.35 0.80 -6.35
N HIS A 238 -2.78 -0.05 -5.41
CA HIS A 238 -2.99 0.34 -4.02
C HIS A 238 -1.68 0.78 -3.34
N GLU A 239 -0.60 0.01 -3.49
CA GLU A 239 0.72 0.34 -2.96
C GLU A 239 1.22 1.69 -3.50
N ALA A 240 1.18 1.89 -4.82
CA ALA A 240 1.59 3.15 -5.44
C ALA A 240 0.74 4.35 -4.96
N ARG A 241 -0.58 4.15 -4.80
CA ARG A 241 -1.48 5.19 -4.30
C ARG A 241 -1.17 5.56 -2.86
N ASP A 242 -0.88 4.59 -2.01
CA ASP A 242 -0.59 4.83 -0.60
C ASP A 242 0.78 5.48 -0.38
N VAL A 243 1.80 5.08 -1.15
CA VAL A 243 3.08 5.80 -1.22
C VAL A 243 2.86 7.26 -1.64
N GLY A 244 2.06 7.50 -2.68
CA GLY A 244 1.74 8.85 -3.13
C GLY A 244 0.97 9.69 -2.09
N LYS A 245 0.10 9.08 -1.28
CA LYS A 245 -0.55 9.78 -0.15
C LYS A 245 0.44 10.11 0.97
N SER A 246 1.34 9.19 1.30
CA SER A 246 2.36 9.40 2.31
C SER A 246 3.36 10.49 1.91
N LEU A 247 3.80 10.50 0.64
CA LEU A 247 4.65 11.56 0.11
C LEU A 247 3.96 12.93 0.15
N ARG A 248 2.68 13.02 -0.25
CA ARG A 248 1.91 14.27 -0.14
C ARG A 248 1.82 14.78 1.29
N ARG A 249 1.59 13.89 2.27
CA ARG A 249 1.61 14.26 3.69
C ARG A 249 2.98 14.78 4.13
N ALA A 250 4.06 14.10 3.74
CA ALA A 250 5.42 14.55 4.04
C ALA A 250 5.72 15.93 3.46
N ILE A 251 5.33 16.19 2.19
CA ILE A 251 5.50 17.50 1.55
C ILE A 251 4.76 18.60 2.31
N LEU A 252 3.52 18.35 2.77
CA LEU A 252 2.77 19.32 3.57
C LEU A 252 3.48 19.66 4.88
N ILE A 253 3.94 18.65 5.63
CA ILE A 253 4.65 18.84 6.90
C ILE A 253 5.96 19.62 6.69
N LEU A 254 6.72 19.28 5.65
CA LEU A 254 7.97 19.98 5.32
C LEU A 254 7.72 21.43 4.89
N GLY A 255 6.61 21.71 4.20
CA GLY A 255 6.19 23.06 3.84
C GLY A 255 5.91 23.92 5.07
N GLU A 256 5.20 23.39 6.07
CA GLU A 256 4.94 24.08 7.34
C GLU A 256 6.23 24.37 8.11
N GLN A 257 7.14 23.39 8.21
CA GLN A 257 8.43 23.58 8.86
C GLN A 257 9.30 24.64 8.17
N GLN A 258 9.33 24.67 6.82
CA GLN A 258 10.03 25.72 6.10
C GLN A 258 9.43 27.11 6.37
N GLN A 259 8.12 27.22 6.53
CA GLN A 259 7.46 28.48 6.84
C GLN A 259 7.83 28.97 8.25
N GLN A 260 7.90 28.06 9.23
CA GLN A 260 8.35 28.37 10.59
C GLN A 260 9.81 28.86 10.59
N LEU A 261 10.71 28.14 9.90
CA LEU A 261 12.11 28.54 9.79
C LEU A 261 12.28 29.91 9.11
N ARG A 262 11.55 30.19 8.03
CA ARG A 262 11.54 31.52 7.39
C ARG A 262 11.06 32.62 8.33
N THR A 263 10.09 32.32 9.20
CA THR A 263 9.57 33.27 10.19
C THR A 263 10.62 33.54 11.27
N LEU A 264 11.28 32.50 11.79
CA LEU A 264 12.38 32.65 12.73
C LEU A 264 13.56 33.43 12.13
N GLN A 265 13.97 33.13 10.90
CA GLN A 265 15.02 33.88 10.20
C GLN A 265 14.67 35.37 10.06
N ARG A 266 13.41 35.70 9.75
CA ARG A 266 12.94 37.10 9.74
C ARG A 266 13.04 37.75 11.11
N LEU A 267 12.63 37.05 12.18
CA LEU A 267 12.72 37.56 13.54
C LEU A 267 14.18 37.77 13.97
N THR A 268 15.07 36.81 13.71
CA THR A 268 16.50 36.94 13.98
C THR A 268 17.12 38.13 13.25
N ASN A 269 16.78 38.31 11.96
CA ASN A 269 17.27 39.46 11.20
C ASN A 269 16.74 40.79 11.76
N LEU A 270 15.48 40.85 12.18
CA LEU A 270 14.90 42.04 12.80
C LEU A 270 15.54 42.36 14.16
N VAL A 271 15.80 41.35 14.99
CA VAL A 271 16.49 41.52 16.28
C VAL A 271 17.93 41.99 16.04
N ASN A 272 18.66 41.38 15.11
CA ASN A 272 20.01 41.79 14.77
C ASN A 272 20.07 43.23 14.21
N GLN A 273 19.10 43.64 13.39
CA GLN A 273 19.01 45.03 12.92
C GLN A 273 18.79 46.02 14.06
N ARG A 274 17.90 45.72 15.01
CA ARG A 274 17.67 46.60 16.16
C ARG A 274 18.86 46.66 17.12
N LEU A 275 19.62 45.58 17.26
CA LEU A 275 20.84 45.58 18.07
C LEU A 275 21.96 46.41 17.44
N ALA A 276 22.09 46.42 16.11
CA ALA A 276 23.04 47.27 15.41
C ALA A 276 22.76 48.77 15.64
N ASP A 277 21.48 49.17 15.62
CA ASP A 277 21.08 50.56 15.91
C ASP A 277 21.46 51.01 17.33
N LEU A 278 21.41 50.10 18.32
CA LEU A 278 21.79 50.41 19.70
C LEU A 278 23.29 50.65 19.83
N SER A 279 24.12 49.80 19.23
CA SER A 279 25.58 49.97 19.25
C SER A 279 26.01 51.27 18.56
N GLU A 280 25.42 51.62 17.41
CA GLU A 280 25.69 52.89 16.73
C GLU A 280 25.25 54.10 17.58
N LEU A 281 24.06 54.04 18.20
CA LEU A 281 23.55 55.12 19.04
C LEU A 281 24.42 55.32 20.29
N LEU A 282 24.84 54.23 20.94
CA LEU A 282 25.75 54.30 22.10
C LEU A 282 27.10 54.91 21.72
N GLN A 283 27.63 54.56 20.53
CA GLN A 283 28.88 55.16 20.03
C GLN A 283 28.72 56.67 19.81
N VAL A 284 27.63 57.11 19.17
CA VAL A 284 27.33 58.55 18.97
C VAL A 284 27.18 59.29 20.30
N MET A 285 26.55 58.67 21.30
CA MET A 285 26.43 59.28 22.64
C MET A 285 27.79 59.40 23.33
N VAL A 286 28.63 58.38 23.26
CA VAL A 286 29.97 58.41 23.87
C VAL A 286 30.86 59.44 23.18
N ASP A 287 30.79 59.57 21.86
CA ASP A 287 31.47 60.61 21.09
C ASP A 287 31.01 62.01 21.53
N ALA A 288 29.69 62.24 21.62
CA ALA A 288 29.12 63.53 22.06
C ALA A 288 29.48 63.87 23.52
N ILE A 289 29.47 62.89 24.43
CA ILE A 289 29.86 63.11 25.84
C ILE A 289 31.34 63.46 25.93
N SER A 290 32.19 62.81 25.13
CA SER A 290 33.62 63.10 25.08
C SER A 290 33.92 64.52 24.58
N GLU A 291 33.08 65.11 23.72
CA GLU A 291 33.20 66.51 23.29
C GLU A 291 32.77 67.51 24.38
N VAL A 292 31.74 67.17 25.17
CA VAL A 292 31.13 68.08 26.15
C VAL A 292 31.99 68.25 27.42
N ILE A 293 32.79 67.25 27.80
CA ILE A 293 33.62 67.28 29.02
C ILE A 293 35.06 67.70 28.65
N PRO A 294 35.45 68.97 28.86
CA PRO A 294 36.79 69.43 28.49
C PRO A 294 37.82 68.75 29.38
N ASN A 295 38.87 68.19 28.78
CA ASN A 295 39.98 67.44 29.40
C ASN A 295 39.72 65.94 29.71
N ALA A 296 38.58 65.36 29.31
CA ALA A 296 38.43 63.90 29.35
C ALA A 296 39.34 63.23 28.30
N GLN A 297 40.18 62.28 28.73
CA GLN A 297 41.10 61.58 27.81
C GLN A 297 40.42 60.43 27.07
N PHE A 298 39.39 59.84 27.67
CA PHE A 298 38.53 58.83 27.09
C PHE A 298 37.16 58.84 27.76
N CYS A 299 36.14 58.33 27.06
CA CYS A 299 34.83 58.01 27.59
C CYS A 299 34.51 56.57 27.19
N SER A 300 33.96 55.79 28.11
CA SER A 300 33.53 54.42 27.85
C SER A 300 32.15 54.19 28.42
N LEU A 301 31.35 53.43 27.67
CA LEU A 301 30.02 53.01 28.09
C LEU A 301 29.99 51.49 28.18
N MET A 302 29.49 51.01 29.30
CA MET A 302 29.43 49.59 29.63
C MET A 302 27.99 49.18 29.92
N LEU A 303 27.57 48.05 29.35
CA LEU A 303 26.27 47.45 29.61
C LEU A 303 26.44 46.19 30.45
N TYR A 304 25.53 45.99 31.40
CA TYR A 304 25.51 44.78 32.21
C TYR A 304 24.95 43.61 31.41
N ASN A 305 25.74 42.53 31.31
CA ASN A 305 25.31 41.27 30.72
C ASN A 305 24.79 40.32 31.81
N PRO A 306 23.47 40.09 31.92
CA PRO A 306 22.89 39.24 32.97
C PRO A 306 23.23 37.75 32.81
N GLN A 307 23.69 37.30 31.62
CA GLN A 307 24.05 35.92 31.37
C GLN A 307 25.44 35.58 31.93
N LEU A 308 26.37 36.55 31.85
CA LEU A 308 27.74 36.42 32.35
C LEU A 308 27.93 37.08 33.73
N ASN A 309 26.92 37.81 34.23
CA ASN A 309 26.94 38.56 35.48
C ASN A 309 28.12 39.53 35.57
N CYS A 310 28.43 40.21 34.47
CA CYS A 310 29.53 41.16 34.36
C CYS A 310 29.15 42.38 33.50
N LEU A 311 29.90 43.48 33.67
CA LEU A 311 29.82 44.64 32.78
C LEU A 311 30.68 44.40 31.53
N GLU A 312 30.12 44.64 30.36
CA GLU A 312 30.80 44.52 29.07
C GLU A 312 30.98 45.91 28.43
N LEU A 313 32.21 46.19 27.96
CA LEU A 313 32.51 47.41 27.21
C LEU A 313 31.74 47.41 25.89
N THR A 314 30.85 48.39 25.71
CA THR A 314 29.92 48.45 24.57
C THR A 314 30.27 49.56 23.57
N ALA A 315 30.81 50.69 24.04
CA ALA A 315 31.26 51.80 23.20
C ALA A 315 32.40 52.58 23.88
N GLU A 316 33.32 53.15 23.10
CA GLU A 316 34.46 53.94 23.61
C GLU A 316 34.83 55.09 22.67
N ALA A 317 35.25 56.23 23.22
CA ALA A 317 35.76 57.36 22.45
C ALA A 317 36.96 58.02 23.15
N GLY A 318 37.80 58.70 22.36
CA GLY A 318 38.92 59.51 22.85
C GLY A 318 40.31 58.86 22.72
N SER A 319 41.34 59.70 22.71
CA SER A 319 42.74 59.32 22.49
C SER A 319 43.34 58.35 23.53
N GLY A 320 42.72 58.24 24.70
CA GLY A 320 43.12 57.35 25.79
C GLY A 320 42.42 55.97 25.78
N ALA A 321 41.46 55.73 24.89
CA ALA A 321 40.65 54.52 24.87
C ALA A 321 41.50 53.23 24.74
N ALA A 322 42.55 53.27 23.89
CA ALA A 322 43.50 52.17 23.71
C ALA A 322 44.32 51.79 24.96
N LYS A 323 44.23 52.56 26.07
CA LYS A 323 44.90 52.26 27.34
C LYS A 323 44.04 51.44 28.30
N LEU A 324 42.75 51.27 28.03
CA LEU A 324 41.88 50.34 28.74
C LEU A 324 42.11 48.92 28.21
N ASP A 325 43.26 48.33 28.53
CA ASP A 325 43.49 46.91 28.28
C ASP A 325 42.70 46.05 29.29
N GLU A 326 42.55 44.73 29.01
CA GLU A 326 41.86 43.79 29.92
C GLU A 326 42.38 43.88 31.37
N ARG A 327 43.68 44.17 31.55
CA ARG A 327 44.31 44.28 32.88
C ARG A 327 43.84 45.52 33.64
N THR A 328 43.74 46.66 32.96
CA THR A 328 43.24 47.91 33.56
C THR A 328 41.77 47.79 33.90
N PHE A 329 41.01 47.07 33.06
CA PHE A 329 39.60 46.76 33.34
C PHE A 329 39.42 45.90 34.60
N LEU A 330 40.23 44.85 34.78
CA LEU A 330 40.20 44.01 36.00
C LEU A 330 40.45 44.80 37.28
N VAL A 331 41.30 45.83 37.25
CA VAL A 331 41.57 46.70 38.41
C VAL A 331 40.40 47.65 38.71
N LEU A 332 39.69 48.09 37.68
CA LEU A 332 38.54 48.99 37.81
C LEU A 332 37.21 48.24 38.01
N ALA A 333 37.18 46.92 37.78
CA ALA A 333 35.96 46.12 37.79
C ALA A 333 35.23 46.13 39.14
N GLU A 334 35.97 46.13 40.26
CA GLU A 334 35.35 46.22 41.59
C GLU A 334 34.62 47.55 41.78
N LEU A 335 35.26 48.67 41.42
CA LEU A 335 34.67 50.01 41.49
C LEU A 335 33.47 50.16 40.55
N LEU A 336 33.62 49.71 39.29
CA LEU A 336 32.55 49.81 38.31
C LEU A 336 31.35 48.95 38.71
N ASN A 337 31.57 47.79 39.33
CA ASN A 337 30.51 46.98 39.90
C ASN A 337 29.87 47.64 41.13
N GLU A 338 30.65 48.27 42.00
CA GLU A 338 30.12 48.99 43.16
C GLU A 338 29.23 50.18 42.73
N VAL A 339 29.68 50.98 41.77
CA VAL A 339 28.90 52.07 41.17
C VAL A 339 27.63 51.52 40.52
N PHE A 340 27.73 50.42 39.76
CA PHE A 340 26.58 49.76 39.14
C PHE A 340 25.53 49.28 40.16
N VAL A 341 25.96 48.67 41.27
CA VAL A 341 25.07 48.12 42.30
C VAL A 341 24.46 49.22 43.17
N THR A 342 25.25 50.23 43.54
CA THR A 342 24.82 51.30 44.45
C THR A 342 24.01 52.38 43.73
N GLY A 343 24.20 52.55 42.42
CA GLY A 343 23.57 53.60 41.63
C GLY A 343 24.11 55.01 41.92
N GLN A 344 25.16 55.12 42.75
CA GLN A 344 25.73 56.40 43.15
C GLN A 344 26.97 56.72 42.30
N PRO A 345 27.09 57.95 41.75
CA PRO A 345 28.26 58.33 40.98
C PRO A 345 29.50 58.43 41.90
N GLU A 346 30.62 57.89 41.43
CA GLU A 346 31.87 57.86 42.17
C GLU A 346 33.00 58.53 41.39
N LEU A 347 33.68 59.47 42.05
CA LEU A 347 34.84 60.16 41.51
C LEU A 347 36.09 59.70 42.25
N LEU A 348 36.94 58.96 41.56
CA LEU A 348 38.27 58.65 42.01
C LEU A 348 39.22 59.76 41.58
N SER A 349 39.70 60.56 42.54
CA SER A 349 40.82 61.47 42.33
C SER A 349 42.11 60.80 42.83
N GLY A 350 43.03 60.49 41.93
CA GLY A 350 44.26 59.78 42.29
C GLY A 350 45.22 60.65 43.10
N ASN A 351 45.49 60.24 44.35
CA ASN A 351 46.75 60.54 45.02
C ASN A 351 47.34 59.24 45.57
N ARG A 352 47.76 58.35 44.67
CA ARG A 352 48.70 57.22 44.85
C ARG A 352 48.84 56.44 43.54
N SER A 353 49.95 56.64 42.84
CA SER A 353 50.44 55.68 41.85
C SER A 353 51.33 54.64 42.56
N ALA A 354 51.00 53.35 42.46
CA ALA A 354 52.02 52.30 42.51
C ALA A 354 52.13 51.55 41.17
N THR A 355 51.17 51.72 40.26
CA THR A 355 51.21 51.17 38.91
C THR A 355 50.78 52.27 37.94
N GLY A 356 51.70 52.75 37.10
CA GLY A 356 51.50 53.90 36.20
C GLY A 356 50.54 53.67 35.03
N GLN A 357 49.46 52.90 35.25
CA GLN A 357 48.47 52.52 34.24
C GLN A 357 47.06 53.06 34.51
N LEU A 358 46.79 53.69 35.66
CA LEU A 358 45.48 54.27 35.96
C LEU A 358 45.40 55.76 35.59
N PRO A 359 44.23 56.24 35.09
CA PRO A 359 44.01 57.66 34.83
C PRO A 359 44.10 58.49 36.11
N ALA A 360 44.54 59.75 35.99
CA ALA A 360 44.75 60.66 37.12
C ALA A 360 43.46 60.96 37.91
N SER A 361 42.32 60.92 37.22
CA SER A 361 40.99 60.98 37.81
C SER A 361 40.02 60.16 36.95
N LEU A 362 39.17 59.35 37.58
CA LEU A 362 38.11 58.59 36.93
C LEU A 362 36.78 58.96 37.56
N CYS A 363 35.80 59.31 36.72
CA CYS A 363 34.42 59.51 37.15
C CYS A 363 33.59 58.39 36.56
N ALA A 364 32.92 57.62 37.40
CA ALA A 364 32.00 56.56 36.99
C ALA A 364 30.58 56.96 37.42
N VAL A 365 29.63 56.84 36.49
CA VAL A 365 28.23 57.19 36.73
C VAL A 365 27.36 56.08 36.19
N THR A 366 26.40 55.64 36.98
CA THR A 366 25.33 54.75 36.52
C THR A 366 24.29 55.52 35.73
N ILE A 367 23.96 55.00 34.56
CA ILE A 367 22.80 55.45 33.79
C ILE A 367 21.70 54.44 34.06
N GLU A 368 20.68 54.85 34.81
CA GLU A 368 19.48 54.05 34.95
C GLU A 368 18.74 54.02 33.61
N SER A 369 18.34 52.82 33.18
CA SER A 369 17.42 52.66 32.05
C SER A 369 16.11 53.39 32.39
N ALA A 370 15.83 54.51 31.73
CA ALA A 370 14.49 55.08 31.74
C ALA A 370 13.55 54.05 31.11
N GLN A 371 12.67 53.45 31.92
CA GLN A 371 11.61 52.56 31.42
C GLN A 371 10.63 53.30 30.51
#